data_AF-A0A6G3U281-F1
#
_entry.id   AF-A0A6G3U281-F1
#
_cell.length_a   1.000
_cell.length_b   1.000
_cell.length_c   1.000
_cell.angle_alpha   90.00
_cell.angle_beta   90.00
_cell.angle_gamma   90.00
#
_symmetry.space_group_name_H-M   'P 1'
#
loop_
_entity.id
_entity.type
_entity.pdbx_description
1 polymer ?
#
loop_
_entity_poly.entity_id
_entity_poly.type
_entity_poly.pdbx_seq_one_letter_code
_entity_poly.pdbx_strand_id
1 'polypeptide(L)'
;RYGVRGDRPQPQQRWLPEAWNGQAWQLCGTPRRDRREAELYLAAQRRGPRPAMAYRIVHEFTDYEVLRVWGTPVRVDIEPMGGL
;
A
#
# COMPACT_ATOMS: atom_id res chain seq x y z
N ARG A 1 -28.27 -5.15 16.59
CA ARG A 1 -28.42 -5.04 15.11
C ARG A 1 -27.21 -5.72 14.50
N TYR A 2 -27.35 -6.96 14.03
CA TYR A 2 -26.29 -7.69 13.35
C TYR A 2 -26.29 -7.26 11.88
N GLY A 3 -25.28 -6.49 11.48
CA GLY A 3 -25.05 -6.12 10.09
C GLY A 3 -24.28 -7.24 9.40
N VAL A 4 -24.95 -7.92 8.47
CA VAL A 4 -24.32 -8.80 7.48
C VAL A 4 -23.27 -7.97 6.75
N ARG A 5 -21.98 -8.28 6.94
CA ARG A 5 -20.85 -7.76 6.14
C ARG A 5 -20.98 -8.33 4.72
N GLY A 6 -21.86 -7.75 3.94
CA GLY A 6 -21.84 -7.89 2.48
C GLY A 6 -20.67 -7.08 1.90
N ASP A 7 -20.22 -7.52 0.73
CA ASP A 7 -19.17 -6.95 -0.11
C ASP A 7 -17.72 -7.20 0.35
N ARG A 8 -17.02 -8.07 -0.38
CA ARG A 8 -15.56 -7.95 -0.50
C ARG A 8 -15.24 -6.48 -0.78
N PRO A 9 -14.21 -5.89 -0.16
CA PRO A 9 -13.80 -4.54 -0.55
C PRO A 9 -13.52 -4.55 -2.06
N GLN A 10 -14.20 -3.67 -2.78
CA GLN A 10 -14.00 -3.51 -4.22
C GLN A 10 -12.52 -3.21 -4.48
N PRO A 11 -11.92 -3.72 -5.57
CA PRO A 11 -10.52 -3.46 -5.89
C PRO A 11 -10.27 -1.96 -5.94
N GLN A 12 -9.54 -1.43 -4.96
CA GLN A 12 -9.21 -0.02 -4.87
C GLN A 12 -7.92 0.23 -5.64
N GLN A 13 -7.93 1.24 -6.51
CA GLN A 13 -6.71 1.70 -7.16
C GLN A 13 -5.77 2.32 -6.12
N ARG A 14 -4.54 1.82 -6.09
CA ARG A 14 -3.48 2.27 -5.19
C ARG A 14 -2.22 2.57 -5.98
N TRP A 15 -1.53 3.62 -5.55
CA TRP A 15 -0.25 4.05 -6.09
C TRP A 15 0.83 3.79 -5.04
N LEU A 16 1.66 2.78 -5.29
CA LEU A 16 2.69 2.29 -4.38
C LEU A 16 4.03 3.00 -4.65
N PRO A 17 4.53 3.82 -3.71
CA PRO A 17 5.85 4.41 -3.85
C PRO A 17 6.93 3.39 -3.45
N GLU A 18 7.80 3.05 -4.40
CA GLU A 18 8.90 2.12 -4.17
C GLU A 18 10.26 2.77 -4.38
N ALA A 19 11.22 2.32 -3.57
CA ALA A 19 12.62 2.71 -3.64
C ALA A 19 13.47 1.46 -3.94
N TRP A 20 14.51 1.64 -4.75
CA TRP A 20 15.51 0.59 -4.96
C TRP A 20 16.50 0.58 -3.80
N ASN A 21 16.59 -0.56 -3.10
CA ASN A 21 17.48 -0.70 -1.94
C ASN A 21 18.89 -1.24 -2.29
N GLY A 22 19.17 -1.48 -3.57
CA GLY A 22 20.41 -2.13 -4.02
C GLY A 22 20.23 -3.56 -4.53
N GLN A 23 19.14 -4.24 -4.13
CA GLN A 23 18.85 -5.64 -4.51
C GLN A 23 17.42 -5.83 -5.02
N ALA A 24 16.46 -5.11 -4.45
CA ALA A 24 15.05 -5.22 -4.78
C ALA A 24 14.34 -3.87 -4.66
N TRP A 25 13.18 -3.78 -5.30
CA TRP A 25 12.22 -2.71 -5.06
C TRP A 25 11.50 -2.97 -3.74
N GLN A 26 11.44 -1.96 -2.89
CA GLN A 26 10.74 -2.04 -1.60
C GLN A 26 9.83 -0.83 -1.43
N LEU A 27 8.68 -1.04 -0.78
CA LEU A 27 7.79 0.03 -0.37
C LEU A 27 8.55 0.99 0.55
N CYS A 28 8.56 2.27 0.19
CA CYS A 28 9.22 3.30 0.97
C CYS A 28 8.25 4.18 1.76
N GLY A 29 6.95 3.91 1.67
CA GLY A 29 5.91 4.63 2.40
C GLY A 29 4.54 3.97 2.26
N THR A 30 3.52 4.63 2.80
CA THR A 30 2.13 4.15 2.70
C THR A 30 1.63 4.23 1.24
N PRO A 31 0.91 3.20 0.74
CA PRO A 31 0.16 3.25 -0.51
C PRO A 31 -0.75 4.49 -0.61
N ARG A 32 -0.75 5.15 -1.77
CA ARG A 32 -1.54 6.38 -2.00
C ARG A 32 -2.82 6.10 -2.76
N ARG A 33 -3.82 6.94 -2.54
CA ARG A 33 -5.10 6.87 -3.29
C ARG A 33 -5.02 7.61 -4.61
N ASP A 34 -4.09 8.57 -4.72
CA ASP A 34 -3.92 9.42 -5.89
C ASP A 34 -2.47 9.37 -6.40
N ARG A 35 -2.31 9.37 -7.73
CA ARG A 35 -1.02 9.31 -8.39
C ARG A 35 -0.15 10.52 -8.07
N ARG A 36 -0.73 11.72 -8.09
CA ARG A 36 -0.03 12.98 -7.82
C ARG A 36 0.46 13.02 -6.38
N GLU A 37 -0.30 12.48 -5.44
CA GLU A 37 0.15 12.33 -4.05
C GLU A 37 1.41 11.45 -3.97
N ALA A 38 1.43 10.31 -4.67
CA ALA A 38 2.61 9.44 -4.74
C ALA A 38 3.82 10.12 -5.41
N GLU A 39 3.59 10.88 -6.49
CA GLU A 39 4.63 11.64 -7.18
C GLU A 39 5.24 12.73 -6.29
N LEU A 40 4.40 13.50 -5.59
CA LEU A 40 4.85 14.52 -4.64
C LEU A 40 5.64 13.89 -3.48
N TYR A 41 5.18 12.74 -2.98
CA TYR A 41 5.89 11.99 -1.95
C TYR A 41 7.29 11.57 -2.40
N LEU A 42 7.43 10.96 -3.59
CA LEU A 42 8.73 10.58 -4.12
C LEU A 42 9.62 11.79 -4.42
N ALA A 43 9.05 12.91 -4.87
CA ALA A 43 9.78 14.15 -5.05
C ALA A 43 10.35 14.67 -3.72
N ALA A 44 9.61 14.54 -2.62
CA ALA A 44 10.10 14.86 -1.29
C ALA A 44 11.21 13.89 -0.83
N GLN A 45 11.03 12.57 -1.04
CA GLN A 45 12.04 11.55 -0.70
C GLN A 45 13.38 11.80 -1.42
N ARG A 46 13.34 12.24 -2.68
CA ARG A 46 14.55 12.61 -3.46
C ARG A 46 15.29 13.82 -2.89
N ARG A 47 14.59 14.75 -2.24
CA ARG A 47 15.18 15.93 -1.59
C ARG A 47 15.60 15.67 -0.14
N GLY A 48 15.33 14.47 0.37
CA GLY A 48 15.69 14.08 1.73
C GLY A 48 17.18 13.88 1.93
N PRO A 49 17.63 13.71 3.20
CA PRO A 49 19.04 13.59 3.54
C PRO A 49 19.71 12.30 3.05
N ARG A 50 18.92 11.25 2.75
CA ARG A 50 19.41 9.95 2.25
C ARG A 50 18.49 9.44 1.15
N PRO A 51 18.59 9.97 -0.08
CA PRO A 51 17.77 9.50 -1.17
C PRO A 51 18.22 8.10 -1.61
N ALA A 52 17.26 7.24 -1.98
CA ALA A 52 17.55 6.00 -2.67
C ALA A 52 18.10 6.25 -4.08
N MET A 53 18.81 5.27 -4.64
CA MET A 53 19.40 5.35 -5.97
C MET A 53 18.34 5.50 -7.08
N ALA A 54 17.18 4.87 -6.89
CA ALA A 54 16.07 4.95 -7.82
C ALA A 54 14.74 4.87 -7.10
N TYR A 55 13.72 5.47 -7.72
CA TYR A 55 12.34 5.43 -7.25
C TYR A 55 11.40 5.13 -8.41
N ARG A 56 10.31 4.43 -8.13
CA ARG A 56 9.22 4.20 -9.08
C ARG A 56 7.87 4.26 -8.38
N ILE A 57 6.83 4.43 -9.18
CA ILE A 57 5.44 4.33 -8.73
C ILE A 57 4.83 3.12 -9.42
N VAL A 58 4.26 2.22 -8.63
CA VAL A 58 3.52 1.06 -9.14
C VAL A 58 2.03 1.34 -8.96
N HIS A 59 1.25 1.06 -10.00
CA HIS A 59 -0.20 1.09 -9.95
C HIS A 59 -0.70 -0.33 -9.65
N GLU A 60 -1.37 -0.51 -8.52
CA GLU A 60 -1.92 -1.79 -8.07
C GLU A 60 -3.40 -1.65 -7.77
N PHE A 61 -4.18 -2.68 -8.09
CA PHE A 61 -5.55 -2.82 -7.62
C PHE A 61 -5.55 -3.74 -6.42
N THR A 62 -5.88 -3.23 -5.24
CA THR A 62 -5.92 -4.01 -3.99
C THR A 62 -7.36 -4.28 -3.59
N ASP A 63 -7.70 -5.55 -3.38
CA ASP A 63 -8.96 -6.01 -2.77
C ASP A 63 -8.83 -6.17 -1.24
N TYR A 64 -7.90 -5.45 -0.62
CA TYR A 64 -7.73 -5.39 0.82
C TYR A 64 -7.62 -3.93 1.27
N GLU A 65 -8.20 -3.62 2.44
CA GLU A 65 -8.08 -2.28 3.02
C GLU A 65 -6.70 -2.11 3.65
N VAL A 66 -5.92 -1.16 3.14
CA VAL A 66 -4.67 -0.74 3.78
C VAL A 66 -5.01 0.20 4.93
N LEU A 67 -5.14 -0.36 6.13
CA LEU A 67 -5.37 0.40 7.36
C LEU A 67 -4.03 0.78 8.01
N ARG A 68 -3.87 2.07 8.35
CA ARG A 68 -2.80 2.49 9.25
C ARG A 68 -3.21 2.14 10.67
N VAL A 69 -2.55 1.14 11.25
CA VAL A 69 -2.73 0.75 12.65
C VAL A 69 -1.63 1.37 13.51
N TRP A 70 -2.00 1.99 14.62
CA TRP A 70 -1.05 2.35 15.68
C TRP A 70 -1.02 1.21 16.71
N GLY A 71 0.15 0.64 16.99
CA GLY A 71 0.32 -0.52 17.87
C GLY A 71 0.86 -1.76 17.14
N THR A 72 0.87 -2.92 17.82
CA THR A 72 1.32 -4.20 17.23
C THR A 72 0.32 -4.66 16.17
N PRO A 73 0.71 -4.80 14.89
CA PRO A 73 -0.20 -5.22 13.85
C PRO A 73 -0.65 -6.66 14.10
N VAL A 74 -1.95 -6.85 14.30
CA VAL A 74 -2.56 -8.19 14.27
C VAL A 74 -2.81 -8.52 12.81
N ARG A 75 -2.06 -9.48 12.28
CA ARG A 75 -2.28 -10.01 10.95
C ARG A 75 -3.58 -10.81 10.98
N VAL A 76 -4.62 -10.27 10.36
CA VAL A 76 -5.86 -10.99 10.10
C VAL A 76 -5.71 -11.57 8.70
N ASP A 77 -5.42 -12.86 8.60
CA ASP A 77 -5.45 -13.53 7.31
C ASP A 77 -6.88 -13.46 6.78
N ILE A 78 -7.05 -12.94 5.56
CA ILE A 78 -8.30 -13.07 4.83
C ILE A 78 -8.30 -14.53 4.37
N GLU A 79 -8.91 -15.42 5.16
CA GLU A 79 -9.01 -16.83 4.78
C GLU A 79 -9.65 -16.94 3.38
N PRO A 80 -9.11 -17.79 2.48
CA PRO A 80 -9.90 -18.24 1.35
C PRO A 80 -11.02 -19.08 1.96
N MET A 81 -12.28 -18.59 1.90
CA MET A 81 -13.43 -19.45 2.17
C MET A 81 -13.42 -20.59 1.12
N GLY A 82 -12.72 -21.66 1.46
CA GLY A 82 -12.87 -22.99 0.90
C GLY A 82 -14.21 -23.56 1.36
N GLY A 83 -14.93 -24.13 0.41
CA GLY A 83 -16.33 -24.49 0.56
C GLY A 83 -16.62 -25.65 1.51
N LEU A 84 -17.84 -25.64 2.03
CA LEU A 84 -18.88 -26.64 1.77
C LEU A 84 -20.23 -26.05 2.19
#